data_AF-A0A3M1KD98-F1
#
_entry.id   AF-A0A3M1KD98-F1
#
_cell.length_a   1.000
_cell.length_b   1.000
_cell.length_c   1.000
_cell.angle_alpha   90.00
_cell.angle_beta   90.00
_cell.angle_gamma   90.00
#
_symmetry.space_group_name_H-M   'P 1'
#
loop_
_entity.id
_entity.type
_entity.pdbx_description
1 polymer ?
#
loop_
_entity_poly.entity_id
_entity_poly.type
_entity_poly.pdbx_seq_one_letter_code
_entity_poly.pdbx_strand_id
1 'polypeptide(L)'
;MTQGSRYLGHRALRTLERLGDVMCPGEGTLPRFGDTGCIAWTDQILEVTPSGDVRDLNRLLTALSFLPAPLLVALLRRAADAERAPGPLRPLLRQFDLGLRGLVYSLYYSGKGNGGQSSGVLEALQYDVHCEEN
;
A
#
# COMPACT_ATOMS: atom_id res chain seq x y z
N MET A 1 0.36 -5.38 15.85
CA MET A 1 -0.87 -6.20 15.87
C MET A 1 -1.75 -5.71 14.73
N THR A 2 -1.94 -6.49 13.67
CA THR A 2 -2.75 -6.09 12.52
C THR A 2 -4.23 -6.05 12.96
N GLN A 3 -4.82 -4.85 13.10
CA GLN A 3 -6.25 -4.70 13.32
C GLN A 3 -7.05 -5.36 12.19
N GLY A 4 -8.25 -5.86 12.48
CA GLY A 4 -9.12 -6.46 11.48
C GLY A 4 -9.68 -5.41 10.51
N SER A 5 -9.87 -5.79 9.24
CA SER A 5 -10.55 -4.99 8.22
C SER A 5 -11.94 -5.56 7.97
N ARG A 6 -12.90 -4.70 7.65
CA ARG A 6 -14.26 -5.08 7.21
C ARG A 6 -14.28 -5.65 5.79
N TYR A 7 -13.30 -5.29 4.97
CA TYR A 7 -13.27 -5.60 3.54
C TYR A 7 -12.20 -6.62 3.16
N LEU A 8 -11.02 -6.57 3.80
CA LEU A 8 -9.90 -7.46 3.54
C LEU A 8 -9.77 -8.54 4.62
N GLY A 9 -9.49 -9.76 4.19
CA GLY A 9 -9.16 -10.86 5.11
C GLY A 9 -7.84 -10.63 5.83
N HIS A 10 -7.63 -11.31 6.97
CA HIS A 10 -6.40 -11.16 7.77
C HIS A 10 -5.10 -11.43 6.99
N ARG A 11 -5.13 -12.43 6.08
CA ARG A 11 -3.97 -12.73 5.19
C ARG A 11 -3.73 -11.64 4.16
N ALA A 12 -4.80 -11.08 3.60
CA ALA A 12 -4.71 -10.00 2.62
C ALA A 12 -4.14 -8.74 3.26
N LEU A 13 -4.62 -8.35 4.45
CA LEU A 13 -4.08 -7.23 5.22
C LEU A 13 -2.60 -7.41 5.54
N ARG A 14 -2.20 -8.57 6.07
CA ARG A 14 -0.78 -8.83 6.37
C ARG A 14 0.09 -8.77 5.11
N THR A 15 -0.46 -9.18 3.97
CA THR A 15 0.26 -9.11 2.69
C THR A 15 0.38 -7.67 2.21
N LEU A 16 -0.67 -6.86 2.35
CA LEU A 16 -0.62 -5.42 2.08
C LEU A 16 0.43 -4.72 2.95
N GLU A 17 0.47 -5.04 4.26
CA GLU A 17 1.49 -4.52 5.18
C GLU A 17 2.90 -4.86 4.70
N ARG A 18 3.15 -6.13 4.35
CA ARG A 18 4.44 -6.59 3.80
C ARG A 18 4.82 -5.90 2.50
N LEU A 19 3.85 -5.69 1.60
CA LEU A 19 4.08 -4.96 0.34
C LEU A 19 4.43 -3.50 0.63
N GLY A 20 3.72 -2.88 1.58
CA GLY A 20 4.01 -1.56 2.09
C GLY A 20 5.44 -1.44 2.63
N ASP A 21 5.88 -2.38 3.46
CA ASP A 21 7.26 -2.41 3.98
C ASP A 21 8.32 -2.57 2.88
N VAL A 22 8.00 -3.29 1.80
CA VAL A 22 8.93 -3.42 0.65
C VAL A 22 9.00 -2.12 -0.15
N MET A 23 7.88 -1.40 -0.30
CA MET A 23 7.82 -0.14 -1.05
C MET A 23 8.31 1.06 -0.24
N CYS A 24 8.07 1.07 1.07
CA CYS A 24 8.43 2.10 2.04
C CYS A 24 9.13 1.43 3.26
N PRO A 25 10.39 0.98 3.10
CA PRO A 25 11.13 0.28 4.16
C PRO A 25 11.55 1.19 5.33
N GLY A 26 11.38 2.50 5.20
CA GLY A 26 11.93 3.51 6.11
C GLY A 26 13.39 3.81 5.77
N GLU A 27 13.73 5.10 5.71
CA GLU A 27 15.10 5.56 5.46
C GLU A 27 15.32 6.90 6.19
N GLY A 28 16.44 7.01 6.92
CA GLY A 28 16.73 8.20 7.71
C GLY A 28 15.64 8.47 8.76
N THR A 29 14.92 9.58 8.60
CA THR A 29 13.81 10.01 9.46
C THR A 29 12.45 9.46 9.04
N LEU A 30 12.34 8.89 7.84
CA LEU A 30 11.08 8.32 7.34
C LEU A 30 10.78 7.00 8.04
N PRO A 31 9.58 6.85 8.65
CA PRO A 31 9.19 5.60 9.28
C PRO A 31 8.92 4.52 8.23
N ARG A 32 9.07 3.25 8.61
CA ARG A 32 8.64 2.14 7.75
C ARG A 32 7.12 2.04 7.70
N PHE A 33 6.55 1.56 6.60
CA PHE A 33 5.09 1.43 6.43
C PHE A 33 4.39 0.76 7.62
N GLY A 34 4.83 -0.42 8.05
CA GLY A 34 4.23 -1.15 9.17
C GLY A 34 4.29 -0.39 10.51
N ASP A 35 5.26 0.52 10.67
CA ASP A 35 5.44 1.28 11.90
C ASP A 35 4.53 2.52 11.96
N THR A 36 4.03 3.01 10.81
CA THR A 36 3.11 4.15 10.72
C THR A 36 1.71 3.86 11.28
N GLY A 37 1.29 2.59 11.27
CA GLY A 37 -0.09 2.21 11.59
C GLY A 37 -1.14 2.69 10.57
N CYS A 38 -0.75 3.24 9.42
CA CYS A 38 -1.67 3.74 8.40
C CYS A 38 -2.57 2.64 7.80
N ILE A 39 -2.19 1.37 7.93
CA ILE A 39 -2.98 0.23 7.47
C ILE A 39 -4.38 0.17 8.11
N ALA A 40 -4.57 0.77 9.30
CA ALA A 40 -5.88 0.89 9.93
C ALA A 40 -6.89 1.72 9.10
N TRP A 41 -6.40 2.56 8.20
CA TRP A 41 -7.22 3.43 7.34
C TRP A 41 -7.57 2.80 5.99
N THR A 42 -7.15 1.54 5.76
CA THR A 42 -7.45 0.81 4.52
C THR A 42 -8.94 0.74 4.25
N ASP A 43 -9.76 0.53 5.28
CA ASP A 43 -11.21 0.42 5.12
C ASP A 43 -11.86 1.68 4.55
N GLN A 44 -11.32 2.87 4.81
CA GLN A 44 -11.86 4.12 4.26
C GLN A 44 -11.63 4.25 2.76
N ILE A 45 -10.49 3.76 2.27
CA ILE A 45 -10.21 3.72 0.83
C ILE A 45 -11.12 2.69 0.16
N LEU A 46 -11.32 1.54 0.82
CA LEU A 46 -12.12 0.44 0.26
C LEU A 46 -13.62 0.71 0.31
N GLU A 47 -14.11 1.54 1.23
CA GLU A 47 -15.52 1.90 1.35
C GLU A 47 -16.05 2.61 0.10
N VAL A 48 -15.23 3.46 -0.52
CA VAL A 48 -15.58 4.17 -1.77
C VAL A 48 -15.19 3.41 -3.03
N THR A 49 -14.56 2.23 -2.89
CA THR A 49 -14.12 1.40 -4.00
C THR A 49 -15.26 0.45 -4.44
N PRO A 50 -15.50 0.24 -5.75
CA PRO A 50 -16.50 -0.72 -6.22
C PRO A 50 -16.31 -2.11 -5.59
N SER A 51 -17.41 -2.73 -5.15
CA SER A 51 -17.37 -4.00 -4.40
C SER A 51 -16.75 -5.17 -5.18
N GLY A 52 -16.81 -5.13 -6.52
CA GLY A 52 -16.10 -6.07 -7.39
C GLY A 52 -14.57 -5.94 -7.25
N ASP A 53 -14.06 -4.72 -7.35
CA ASP A 53 -12.63 -4.42 -7.25
C ASP A 53 -12.08 -4.75 -5.86
N VAL A 54 -12.84 -4.46 -4.79
CA VAL A 54 -12.47 -4.83 -3.41
C VAL A 54 -12.31 -6.35 -3.28
N ARG A 55 -13.22 -7.12 -3.87
CA ARG A 55 -13.18 -8.59 -3.84
C ARG A 55 -11.97 -9.13 -4.59
N ASP A 56 -11.68 -8.57 -5.75
CA ASP A 56 -10.56 -9.01 -6.57
C ASP A 56 -9.21 -8.60 -5.96
N LEU A 57 -9.13 -7.43 -5.34
CA LEU A 57 -7.99 -7.01 -4.52
C LEU A 57 -7.78 -7.97 -3.35
N ASN A 58 -8.83 -8.32 -2.60
CA ASN A 58 -8.73 -9.27 -1.49
C ASN A 58 -8.22 -10.65 -1.95
N ARG A 59 -8.71 -11.14 -3.10
CA ARG A 59 -8.23 -12.40 -3.72
C ARG A 59 -6.78 -12.31 -4.13
N LEU A 60 -6.39 -11.22 -4.78
CA LEU A 60 -5.02 -10.97 -5.23
C LEU A 60 -4.06 -10.95 -4.04
N LEU A 61 -4.34 -10.14 -3.01
CA LEU A 61 -3.52 -10.05 -1.81
C LEU A 61 -3.47 -11.40 -1.05
N THR A 62 -4.58 -12.14 -1.04
CA THR A 62 -4.60 -13.50 -0.46
C THR A 62 -3.74 -14.46 -1.26
N ALA A 63 -3.75 -14.41 -2.60
CA ALA A 63 -2.87 -15.23 -3.44
C ALA A 63 -1.39 -14.86 -3.23
N LEU A 64 -1.08 -13.58 -3.12
CA LEU A 64 0.26 -13.10 -2.81
C LEU A 64 0.73 -13.49 -1.40
N SER A 65 -0.19 -13.77 -0.47
CA SER A 65 0.16 -14.19 0.90
C SER A 65 0.95 -15.50 0.95
N PHE A 66 0.80 -16.36 -0.08
CA PHE A 66 1.55 -17.61 -0.22
C PHE A 66 2.98 -17.42 -0.71
N LEU A 67 3.33 -16.22 -1.20
CA LEU A 67 4.68 -15.93 -1.68
C LEU A 67 5.62 -15.54 -0.51
N PRO A 68 6.82 -16.12 -0.44
CA PRO A 68 7.87 -15.66 0.46
C PRO A 68 8.32 -14.24 0.06
N ALA A 69 8.84 -13.48 1.04
CA ALA A 69 9.26 -12.10 0.86
C ALA A 69 10.15 -11.84 -0.38
N PRO A 70 11.21 -12.63 -0.68
CA PRO A 70 12.05 -12.39 -1.86
C PRO A 70 11.26 -12.47 -3.17
N LEU A 71 10.25 -13.34 -3.27
CA LEU A 71 9.41 -13.44 -4.48
C LEU A 71 8.46 -12.26 -4.61
N LEU A 72 7.93 -11.73 -3.51
CA LEU A 72 7.14 -10.49 -3.53
C LEU A 72 7.98 -9.31 -4.00
N VAL A 73 9.22 -9.18 -3.51
CA VAL A 73 10.15 -8.13 -3.95
C VAL A 73 10.47 -8.29 -5.44
N ALA A 74 10.76 -9.51 -5.90
CA ALA A 74 11.02 -9.77 -7.31
C ALA A 74 9.81 -9.43 -8.20
N LEU A 75 8.61 -9.80 -7.77
CA LEU A 75 7.37 -9.48 -8.48
C LEU A 75 7.17 -7.96 -8.58
N LEU A 76 7.32 -7.23 -7.47
CA LEU A 76 7.20 -5.78 -7.46
C LEU A 76 8.24 -5.10 -8.35
N ARG A 77 9.50 -5.57 -8.34
CA ARG A 77 10.54 -5.06 -9.25
C ARG A 77 10.20 -5.31 -10.71
N ARG A 78 9.62 -6.46 -11.03
CA ARG A 78 9.18 -6.79 -12.40
C ARG A 78 7.95 -5.99 -12.83
N ALA A 79 7.04 -5.72 -11.91
CA ALA A 79 5.90 -4.86 -12.16
C ALA A 79 6.33 -3.40 -12.38
N ALA A 80 7.30 -2.91 -11.61
CA ALA A 80 7.88 -1.58 -11.80
C ALA A 80 8.60 -1.43 -13.15
N ASP A 81 9.17 -2.53 -13.67
CA ASP A 81 9.83 -2.60 -14.97
C ASP A 81 8.89 -3.15 -16.06
N ALA A 82 7.58 -2.92 -15.93
CA ALA A 82 6.56 -3.42 -16.88
C ALA A 82 6.82 -2.97 -18.33
N GLU A 83 7.53 -1.86 -18.53
CA GLU A 83 7.95 -1.39 -19.86
C GLU A 83 8.84 -2.40 -20.60
N ARG A 84 9.62 -3.20 -19.86
CA ARG A 84 10.46 -4.28 -20.40
C ARG A 84 9.75 -5.63 -20.47
N ALA A 85 8.49 -5.70 -20.06
CA ALA A 85 7.73 -6.95 -20.13
C ALA A 85 7.26 -7.24 -21.57
N PRO A 86 7.41 -8.49 -22.04
CA PRO A 86 7.01 -8.85 -23.39
C PRO A 86 5.48 -8.97 -23.54
N GLY A 87 4.95 -8.36 -24.60
CA GLY A 87 3.61 -8.62 -25.12
C GLY A 87 2.46 -8.35 -24.14
N PRO A 88 1.46 -9.26 -24.05
CA PRO A 88 0.19 -9.00 -23.35
C PRO A 88 0.32 -8.93 -21.82
N LEU A 89 1.48 -9.29 -21.25
CA LEU A 89 1.73 -9.18 -19.81
C LEU A 89 2.03 -7.74 -19.37
N ARG A 90 2.48 -6.89 -20.29
CA ARG A 90 2.81 -5.48 -20.01
C ARG A 90 1.64 -4.69 -19.39
N PRO A 91 0.43 -4.65 -19.98
CA PRO A 91 -0.69 -3.92 -19.37
C PRO A 91 -1.09 -4.48 -18.01
N LEU A 92 -1.01 -5.81 -17.81
CA LEU A 92 -1.33 -6.44 -16.53
C LEU A 92 -0.32 -6.05 -15.43
N LEU A 93 0.97 -6.12 -15.73
CA LEU A 93 2.03 -5.73 -14.79
C LEU A 93 1.96 -4.23 -14.46
N ARG A 94 1.63 -3.40 -15.45
CA ARG A 94 1.44 -1.96 -15.24
C ARG A 94 0.21 -1.67 -14.37
N GLN A 95 -0.91 -2.34 -14.62
CA GLN A 95 -2.10 -2.20 -13.78
C GLN A 95 -1.83 -2.65 -12.34
N PHE A 96 -1.10 -3.76 -12.18
CA PHE A 96 -0.70 -4.25 -10.86
C PHE A 96 0.21 -3.27 -10.12
N ASP A 97 1.23 -2.73 -10.79
CA ASP A 97 2.16 -1.75 -10.22
C ASP A 97 1.41 -0.46 -9.81
N LEU A 98 0.62 0.11 -10.70
CA LEU A 98 -0.16 1.32 -10.44
C LEU A 98 -1.19 1.11 -9.32
N GLY A 99 -1.90 -0.02 -9.32
CA GLY A 99 -2.92 -0.32 -8.32
C GLY A 99 -2.33 -0.49 -6.91
N LEU A 100 -1.26 -1.29 -6.78
CA LEU A 100 -0.64 -1.52 -5.47
C LEU A 100 0.12 -0.30 -4.96
N ARG A 101 0.90 0.38 -5.81
CA ARG A 101 1.60 1.62 -5.40
C ARG A 101 0.61 2.71 -5.07
N GLY A 102 -0.44 2.87 -5.87
CA GLY A 102 -1.51 3.82 -5.60
C GLY A 102 -2.10 3.61 -4.21
N LEU A 103 -2.50 2.39 -3.88
CA LEU A 103 -3.04 2.05 -2.56
C LEU A 103 -2.02 2.28 -1.43
N VAL A 104 -0.79 1.76 -1.57
CA VAL A 104 0.25 1.87 -0.55
C VAL A 104 0.65 3.33 -0.31
N TYR A 105 0.92 4.11 -1.35
CA TYR A 105 1.32 5.51 -1.21
C TYR A 105 0.18 6.40 -0.74
N SER A 106 -1.06 6.11 -1.11
CA SER A 106 -2.22 6.84 -0.58
C SER A 106 -2.35 6.64 0.93
N LEU A 107 -2.11 5.43 1.43
CA LEU A 107 -2.10 5.16 2.87
C LEU A 107 -0.90 5.81 3.56
N TYR A 108 0.31 5.58 3.02
CA TYR A 108 1.55 6.00 3.63
C TYR A 108 1.67 7.52 3.75
N TYR A 109 1.33 8.25 2.68
CA TYR A 109 1.36 9.72 2.66
C TYR A 109 0.05 10.37 3.10
N SER A 110 -0.93 9.61 3.61
CA SER A 110 -2.16 10.19 4.16
C SER A 110 -1.93 11.03 5.43
N GLY A 111 -0.77 10.87 6.08
CA GLY A 111 -0.50 11.44 7.40
C GLY A 111 -1.24 10.75 8.55
N LYS A 112 -2.07 9.74 8.26
CA LYS A 112 -2.92 9.10 9.26
C LYS A 112 -2.26 7.83 9.80
N GLY A 113 -2.02 7.80 11.10
CA GLY A 113 -1.56 6.65 11.85
C GLY A 113 -2.68 5.99 12.66
N ASN A 114 -2.31 5.03 13.51
CA ASN A 114 -3.27 4.28 14.30
C ASN A 114 -4.03 5.17 15.31
N GLY A 115 -5.34 4.99 15.40
CA GLY A 115 -6.19 5.74 16.33
C GLY A 115 -6.33 7.23 16.03
N GLY A 116 -6.05 7.67 14.78
CA GLY A 116 -6.11 9.08 14.40
C GLY A 116 -4.89 9.91 14.80
N GLN A 117 -3.85 9.27 15.33
CA GLN A 117 -2.56 9.91 15.54
C GLN A 117 -1.85 10.15 14.20
N SER A 118 -0.85 11.02 14.19
CA SER A 118 0.00 11.19 13.01
C SER A 118 0.80 9.92 12.72
N SER A 119 1.00 9.62 11.43
CA SER A 119 1.92 8.56 10.99
C SER A 119 3.40 8.93 11.14
N GLY A 120 3.73 10.20 11.43
CA GLY A 120 5.11 10.70 11.46
C GLY A 120 5.73 10.92 10.08
N VAL A 121 5.04 10.53 9.00
CA VAL A 121 5.55 10.60 7.62
C VAL A 121 5.61 12.05 7.13
N LEU A 122 4.56 12.83 7.36
CA LEU A 122 4.49 14.22 6.88
C LEU A 122 5.44 15.14 7.66
N GLU A 123 5.63 14.86 8.94
CA GLU A 123 6.57 15.56 9.82
C GLU A 123 8.01 15.25 9.42
N ALA A 124 8.32 13.99 9.12
CA ALA A 124 9.64 13.59 8.63
C ALA A 124 9.98 14.24 7.27
N LEU A 125 8.96 14.54 6.46
CA LEU A 125 9.09 15.30 5.21
C LEU A 125 9.14 16.83 5.40
N GLN A 126 8.95 17.33 6.62
CA GLN A 126 8.82 18.75 6.91
C GLN A 126 7.73 19.42 6.05
N TYR A 127 6.65 18.69 5.78
CA TYR A 127 5.56 19.18 4.95
C TYR A 127 4.69 20.15 5.76
N ASP A 128 4.90 21.45 5.58
CA ASP A 128 4.09 22.53 6.16
C ASP A 128 3.06 23.00 5.12
N VAL A 129 1.78 22.91 5.45
CA VAL A 129 0.70 23.39 4.59
C VAL A 129 0.43 24.84 4.93
N HIS A 130 1.06 25.75 4.17
CA HIS A 130 0.67 27.15 4.17
C HIS A 130 -0.56 27.33 3.27
N CYS A 131 -1.75 27.36 3.88
CA CYS A 131 -2.95 27.85 3.22
C CYS A 131 -2.97 29.38 3.30
N GLU A 132 -2.71 30.09 2.20
CA GLU A 132 -3.12 31.48 2.10
C GLU A 132 -4.61 31.51 1.69
N GLU A 133 -5.47 32.08 2.54
CA GLU A 133 -6.85 32.41 2.19
C GLU A 133 -6.81 33.49 1.09
N ASN A 134 -7.36 33.16 -0.09
CA ASN A 134 -7.59 34.10 -1.18
C ASN A 134 -9.07 34.49 -1.25
#